data_AF-A0A2V1IU72-F1
#
_entry.id   AF-A0A2V1IU72-F1
#
_cell.length_a   1.000
_cell.length_b   1.000
_cell.length_c   1.000
_cell.angle_alpha   90.00
_cell.angle_beta   90.00
_cell.angle_gamma   90.00
#
_symmetry.space_group_name_H-M   'P 1'
#
loop_
_entity.id
_entity.type
_entity.pdbx_description
1 polymer ?
#
loop_
_entity_poly.entity_id
_entity_poly.type
_entity_poly.pdbx_seq_one_letter_code
_entity_poly.pdbx_strand_id
1 'polypeptide(L)'
;MNTKKTKTTYGVYNLIEWHARLRMGKATVKVAFTGGSITTQGVTPATFTTENPVIQFAIENSPEFHNGKIKVVRRVKLNGVVEIECNVPKVALPIPAPAPISTESVDAPVKEDENAPDTQADNEVEAEDNAEAEDNAETVPATTQVEFSCNDDAKDYLEQTFGFVRSKLRNREDIVAAGKARGVDIIFV
;
A
#
# COMPACT_ATOMS: atom_id res chain seq x y z
N MET A 1 -23.92 8.16 17.28
CA MET A 1 -24.03 8.83 15.96
C MET A 1 -24.65 7.86 14.97
N ASN A 2 -25.81 8.19 14.39
CA ASN A 2 -26.55 7.28 13.50
C ASN A 2 -26.06 7.44 12.05
N THR A 3 -25.02 6.72 11.68
CA THR A 3 -24.51 6.68 10.30
C THR A 3 -25.53 6.01 9.37
N LYS A 4 -25.88 6.69 8.26
CA LYS A 4 -26.79 6.14 7.24
C LYS A 4 -26.09 5.01 6.49
N LYS A 5 -26.43 3.76 6.85
CA LYS A 5 -25.83 2.57 6.25
C LYS A 5 -26.12 2.54 4.75
N THR A 6 -25.05 2.47 3.98
CA THR A 6 -25.05 2.48 2.52
C THR A 6 -24.13 1.34 2.10
N LYS A 7 -24.54 0.53 1.13
CA LYS A 7 -23.72 -0.50 0.50
C LYS A 7 -23.24 0.05 -0.84
N THR A 8 -21.94 0.29 -0.96
CA THR A 8 -21.34 0.82 -2.19
C THR A 8 -20.42 -0.23 -2.79
N THR A 9 -20.67 -0.57 -4.05
CA THR A 9 -19.81 -1.39 -4.90
C THR A 9 -18.96 -0.47 -5.75
N TYR A 10 -17.65 -0.57 -5.55
CA TYR A 10 -16.64 0.09 -6.35
C TYR A 10 -16.07 -0.91 -7.36
N GLY A 11 -15.61 -0.41 -8.50
CA GLY A 11 -15.02 -1.22 -9.57
C GLY A 11 -13.77 -0.56 -10.14
N VAL A 12 -12.83 -1.40 -10.56
CA VAL A 12 -11.55 -1.03 -11.17
C VAL A 12 -11.45 -1.75 -12.51
N TYR A 13 -11.34 -0.97 -13.59
CA TYR A 13 -11.32 -1.49 -14.95
C TYR A 13 -9.90 -1.91 -15.36
N ASN A 14 -9.80 -2.80 -16.35
CA ASN A 14 -8.53 -3.27 -16.94
C ASN A 14 -7.58 -3.98 -15.95
N LEU A 15 -8.09 -4.44 -14.80
CA LEU A 15 -7.38 -5.25 -13.82
C LEU A 15 -8.27 -6.43 -13.39
N ILE A 16 -7.69 -7.63 -13.28
CA ILE A 16 -8.40 -8.85 -12.85
C ILE A 16 -8.50 -8.96 -11.33
N GLU A 17 -7.43 -8.54 -10.66
CA GLU A 17 -7.30 -8.38 -9.22
C GLU A 17 -6.46 -7.12 -8.95
N TRP A 18 -6.77 -6.39 -7.88
CA TRP A 18 -5.92 -5.31 -7.39
C TRP A 18 -6.07 -5.08 -5.89
N HIS A 19 -4.94 -5.13 -5.18
CA HIS A 19 -4.85 -4.90 -3.74
C HIS A 19 -4.44 -3.45 -3.44
N ALA A 20 -5.40 -2.61 -3.08
CA ALA A 20 -5.20 -1.20 -2.73
C ALA A 20 -4.74 -1.02 -1.27
N ARG A 21 -3.92 0.02 -1.02
CA ARG A 21 -3.43 0.42 0.31
C ARG A 21 -3.74 1.90 0.54
N LEU A 22 -5.01 2.19 0.82
CA LEU A 22 -5.57 3.54 0.89
C LEU A 22 -5.10 4.23 2.19
N ARG A 23 -4.35 5.32 2.08
CA ARG A 23 -3.90 6.10 3.26
C ARG A 23 -4.98 7.09 3.70
N MET A 24 -5.33 7.05 4.99
CA MET A 24 -6.25 7.98 5.64
C MET A 24 -5.54 8.61 6.86
N GLY A 25 -4.86 9.73 6.64
CA GLY A 25 -3.99 10.34 7.63
C GLY A 25 -2.87 9.38 8.06
N LYS A 26 -2.85 8.99 9.34
CA LYS A 26 -1.92 7.98 9.88
C LYS A 26 -2.36 6.53 9.64
N ALA A 27 -3.64 6.27 9.33
CA ALA A 27 -4.16 4.92 9.10
C ALA A 27 -3.96 4.48 7.64
N THR A 28 -3.88 3.16 7.40
CA THR A 28 -3.89 2.58 6.04
C THR A 28 -4.94 1.48 5.95
N VAL A 29 -5.93 1.65 5.08
CA VAL A 29 -6.98 0.67 4.81
C VAL A 29 -6.56 -0.22 3.64
N LYS A 30 -6.49 -1.53 3.86
CA LYS A 30 -6.27 -2.52 2.79
C LYS A 30 -7.61 -2.86 2.15
N VAL A 31 -7.70 -2.82 0.81
CA VAL A 31 -8.91 -3.17 0.05
C VAL A 31 -8.53 -4.08 -1.11
N ALA A 32 -9.14 -5.26 -1.21
CA ALA A 32 -8.95 -6.19 -2.32
C ALA A 32 -10.10 -6.04 -3.33
N PHE A 33 -9.77 -5.66 -4.56
CA PHE A 33 -10.69 -5.75 -5.71
C PHE A 33 -10.42 -7.06 -6.44
N THR A 34 -11.43 -7.90 -6.64
CA THR A 34 -11.29 -9.22 -7.26
C THR A 34 -12.40 -9.46 -8.28
N GLY A 35 -12.31 -10.58 -9.03
CA GLY A 35 -13.34 -11.00 -9.98
C GLY A 35 -13.41 -10.17 -11.27
N GLY A 36 -12.36 -9.40 -11.59
CA GLY A 36 -12.23 -8.76 -12.89
C GLY A 36 -11.81 -9.77 -13.96
N SER A 37 -12.17 -9.52 -15.20
CA SER A 37 -11.76 -10.35 -16.34
C SER A 37 -11.54 -9.51 -17.59
N ILE A 38 -10.56 -9.90 -18.40
CA ILE A 38 -10.22 -9.26 -19.66
C ILE A 38 -10.31 -10.34 -20.73
N THR A 39 -11.30 -10.23 -21.62
CA THR A 39 -11.59 -11.23 -22.65
C THR A 39 -11.77 -10.53 -24.00
N THR A 40 -11.72 -11.30 -25.10
CA THR A 40 -12.05 -10.80 -26.44
C THR A 40 -13.50 -10.33 -26.58
N GLN A 41 -14.40 -10.72 -25.66
CA GLN A 41 -15.80 -10.28 -25.63
C GLN A 41 -16.01 -9.03 -24.76
N GLY A 42 -15.03 -8.61 -23.95
CA GLY A 42 -15.13 -7.41 -23.12
C GLY A 42 -14.30 -7.45 -21.83
N VAL A 43 -14.39 -6.36 -21.07
CA VAL A 43 -13.69 -6.14 -19.79
C VAL A 43 -14.70 -6.09 -18.65
N THR A 44 -14.65 -7.07 -17.76
CA THR A 44 -15.35 -7.04 -16.46
C THR A 44 -14.43 -6.34 -15.45
N PRO A 45 -14.83 -5.25 -14.79
CA PRO A 45 -14.01 -4.62 -13.77
C PRO A 45 -13.87 -5.51 -12.53
N ALA A 46 -12.69 -5.55 -11.91
CA ALA A 46 -12.53 -6.11 -10.58
C ALA A 46 -13.34 -5.26 -9.59
N THR A 47 -14.15 -5.89 -8.73
CA THR A 47 -15.06 -5.16 -7.84
C THR A 47 -14.75 -5.39 -6.36
N PHE A 48 -15.16 -4.42 -5.55
CA PHE A 48 -15.18 -4.51 -4.11
C PHE A 48 -16.46 -3.88 -3.58
N THR A 49 -17.23 -4.62 -2.77
CA THR A 49 -18.47 -4.12 -2.17
C THR A 49 -18.30 -4.01 -0.66
N THR A 50 -18.60 -2.84 -0.10
CA THR A 50 -18.50 -2.59 1.35
C THR A 50 -19.69 -1.81 1.87
N GLU A 51 -20.04 -2.07 3.13
CA GLU A 51 -21.06 -1.37 3.91
C GLU A 51 -20.45 -0.47 5.00
N ASN A 52 -19.14 -0.57 5.22
CA ASN A 52 -18.44 0.17 6.25
C ASN A 52 -18.19 1.62 5.78
N PRO A 53 -18.75 2.65 6.44
CA PRO A 53 -18.62 4.03 6.01
C PRO A 53 -17.18 4.55 6.08
N VAL A 54 -16.32 3.99 6.93
CA VAL A 54 -14.89 4.35 7.00
C VAL A 54 -14.16 3.89 5.74
N ILE A 55 -14.45 2.68 5.25
CA ILE A 55 -13.84 2.15 4.02
C ILE A 55 -14.38 2.90 2.79
N GLN A 56 -15.67 3.25 2.77
CA GLN A 56 -16.24 4.09 1.71
C GLN A 56 -15.60 5.47 1.67
N PHE A 57 -15.47 6.14 2.83
CA PHE A 57 -14.80 7.42 2.95
C PHE A 57 -13.31 7.33 2.57
N ALA A 58 -12.63 6.23 2.90
CA ALA A 58 -11.24 5.99 2.51
C ALA A 58 -11.05 5.74 1.01
N ILE A 59 -12.01 5.08 0.34
CA ILE A 59 -12.01 4.94 -1.12
C ILE A 59 -12.30 6.30 -1.76
N GLU A 60 -13.37 7.00 -1.36
CA GLU A 60 -13.81 8.24 -2.00
C GLU A 60 -12.84 9.41 -1.77
N ASN A 61 -12.00 9.37 -0.72
CA ASN A 61 -10.90 10.34 -0.51
C ASN A 61 -9.54 9.86 -1.05
N SER A 62 -9.44 8.65 -1.61
CA SER A 62 -8.17 8.16 -2.16
C SER A 62 -7.77 8.88 -3.45
N PRO A 63 -6.46 9.04 -3.73
CA PRO A 63 -6.02 9.54 -5.02
C PRO A 63 -6.41 8.58 -6.16
N GLU A 64 -6.52 7.28 -5.95
CA GLU A 64 -6.95 6.33 -6.98
C GLU A 64 -8.43 6.51 -7.40
N PHE A 65 -9.28 7.04 -6.53
CA PHE A 65 -10.65 7.45 -6.88
C PHE A 65 -10.66 8.78 -7.64
N HIS A 66 -9.88 9.77 -7.20
CA HIS A 66 -9.76 11.07 -7.88
C HIS A 66 -9.14 10.96 -9.28
N ASN A 67 -8.18 10.05 -9.48
CA ASN A 67 -7.62 9.70 -10.79
C ASN A 67 -8.56 8.80 -11.63
N GLY A 68 -9.76 8.49 -11.15
CA GLY A 68 -10.76 7.71 -11.89
C GLY A 68 -10.42 6.23 -12.10
N LYS A 69 -9.37 5.70 -11.44
CA LYS A 69 -9.01 4.28 -11.48
C LYS A 69 -10.06 3.43 -10.76
N ILE A 70 -10.54 3.92 -9.62
CA ILE A 70 -11.69 3.37 -8.89
C ILE A 70 -12.93 4.17 -9.28
N LYS A 71 -14.01 3.49 -9.67
CA LYS A 71 -15.32 4.10 -9.98
C LYS A 71 -16.43 3.47 -9.15
N VAL A 72 -17.50 4.22 -8.85
CA VAL A 72 -18.70 3.64 -8.22
C VAL A 72 -19.50 2.89 -9.29
N VAL A 73 -19.70 1.59 -9.09
CA VAL A 73 -20.50 0.73 -9.98
C VAL A 73 -21.96 0.65 -9.49
N ARG A 74 -22.18 0.58 -8.17
CA ARG A 74 -23.51 0.51 -7.57
C ARG A 74 -23.51 1.15 -6.18
N ARG A 75 -24.58 1.84 -5.81
CA ARG A 75 -24.80 2.37 -4.45
C ARG A 75 -26.24 2.07 -4.01
N VAL A 76 -26.39 1.40 -2.87
CA VAL A 76 -27.69 0.97 -2.30
C VAL A 76 -27.81 1.51 -0.88
N LYS A 77 -28.92 2.14 -0.53
CA LYS A 77 -29.19 2.59 0.85
C LYS A 77 -29.74 1.40 1.65
N LEU A 78 -29.12 1.05 2.78
CA LEU A 78 -29.59 -0.01 3.66
C LEU A 78 -30.28 0.60 4.88
N ASN A 79 -31.58 0.39 5.00
CA ASN A 79 -32.37 0.83 6.16
C ASN A 79 -32.30 -0.16 7.34
N GLY A 80 -31.32 -1.07 7.33
CA GLY A 80 -31.14 -2.13 8.34
C GLY A 80 -30.25 -1.70 9.50
N VAL A 81 -30.71 -1.92 10.73
CA VAL A 81 -29.91 -1.73 11.94
C VAL A 81 -28.93 -2.90 12.09
N VAL A 82 -27.77 -2.80 11.42
CA VAL A 82 -26.64 -3.68 11.73
C VAL A 82 -26.06 -3.28 13.09
N GLU A 83 -26.24 -4.12 14.11
CA GLU A 83 -25.51 -3.97 15.36
C GLU A 83 -24.01 -4.20 15.08
N ILE A 84 -23.15 -3.30 15.56
CA ILE A 84 -21.71 -3.45 15.41
C ILE A 84 -21.24 -4.28 16.61
N GLU A 85 -21.40 -5.60 16.50
CA GLU A 85 -20.72 -6.51 17.41
C GLU A 85 -19.20 -6.36 17.17
N CYS A 86 -18.53 -5.77 18.16
CA CYS A 86 -17.08 -5.71 18.16
C CYS A 86 -16.53 -7.11 18.36
N ASN A 87 -16.10 -7.77 17.27
CA ASN A 87 -15.40 -9.04 17.31
C ASN A 87 -14.06 -8.89 18.07
N VAL A 88 -14.15 -8.99 19.39
CA VAL A 88 -13.02 -9.27 20.28
C VAL A 88 -12.55 -10.70 19.97
N PRO A 89 -11.22 -10.93 19.85
CA PRO A 89 -10.73 -12.24 19.46
C PRO A 89 -10.79 -13.25 20.62
N LYS A 90 -10.94 -14.55 20.28
CA LYS A 90 -10.35 -15.77 20.90
C LYS A 90 -11.37 -16.92 21.07
N VAL A 91 -10.83 -18.15 21.10
CA VAL A 91 -11.43 -19.45 21.47
C VAL A 91 -12.14 -20.18 20.33
N ALA A 92 -12.05 -21.51 20.36
CA ALA A 92 -12.36 -22.44 19.28
C ALA A 92 -13.40 -23.51 19.70
N LEU A 93 -13.92 -24.24 18.70
CA LEU A 93 -14.73 -25.48 18.83
C LEU A 93 -16.15 -25.28 19.44
N PRO A 94 -17.10 -26.23 19.26
CA PRO A 94 -16.97 -27.60 18.74
C PRO A 94 -17.84 -27.96 17.52
N ILE A 95 -17.66 -29.21 17.06
CA ILE A 95 -18.40 -29.86 15.96
C ILE A 95 -19.65 -30.58 16.51
N PRO A 96 -20.79 -30.54 15.78
CA PRO A 96 -21.76 -31.64 15.83
C PRO A 96 -22.15 -32.14 14.43
N ALA A 97 -21.89 -33.43 14.17
CA ALA A 97 -22.54 -34.25 13.14
C ALA A 97 -23.40 -35.33 13.87
N PRO A 98 -24.36 -36.04 13.24
CA PRO A 98 -24.02 -37.05 12.21
C PRO A 98 -25.07 -37.39 11.11
N ALA A 99 -24.57 -37.65 9.88
CA ALA A 99 -24.98 -38.72 8.93
C ALA A 99 -26.45 -38.81 8.40
N PRO A 100 -26.77 -39.74 7.47
CA PRO A 100 -26.01 -40.34 6.33
C PRO A 100 -26.60 -39.85 4.97
N ILE A 101 -26.17 -40.16 3.74
CA ILE A 101 -25.63 -41.35 3.02
C ILE A 101 -24.69 -40.85 1.89
N SER A 102 -23.61 -41.48 1.39
CA SER A 102 -23.19 -42.89 1.14
C SER A 102 -23.26 -43.33 -0.34
N THR A 103 -22.24 -42.91 -1.11
CA THR A 103 -21.59 -43.54 -2.29
C THR A 103 -20.31 -42.70 -2.53
N GLU A 104 -19.05 -43.10 -2.31
CA GLU A 104 -18.36 -44.41 -2.48
C GLU A 104 -18.42 -44.95 -3.92
N SER A 105 -17.34 -45.46 -4.54
CA SER A 105 -15.88 -45.52 -4.21
C SER A 105 -15.11 -45.81 -5.53
N VAL A 106 -13.79 -45.77 -5.76
CA VAL A 106 -12.46 -45.77 -5.07
C VAL A 106 -11.47 -44.90 -5.94
N ASP A 107 -10.18 -44.61 -5.73
CA ASP A 107 -9.10 -44.62 -4.70
C ASP A 107 -7.99 -43.64 -5.22
N ALA A 108 -6.88 -43.20 -4.57
CA ALA A 108 -5.96 -43.68 -3.52
C ALA A 108 -4.90 -44.73 -3.99
N PRO A 109 -3.74 -44.92 -3.31
CA PRO A 109 -3.03 -44.07 -2.32
C PRO A 109 -1.50 -43.89 -2.60
N VAL A 110 -0.78 -43.22 -1.66
CA VAL A 110 0.69 -43.21 -1.39
C VAL A 110 1.66 -42.63 -2.45
N LYS A 111 2.82 -42.06 -2.09
CA LYS A 111 3.59 -42.16 -0.83
C LYS A 111 4.39 -40.89 -0.49
N GLU A 112 4.72 -40.72 0.80
CA GLU A 112 5.78 -39.81 1.26
C GLU A 112 7.19 -40.37 0.96
N ASP A 113 8.20 -39.49 0.83
CA ASP A 113 9.47 -39.58 1.59
C ASP A 113 10.23 -38.23 1.63
N GLU A 114 11.28 -38.15 2.45
CA GLU A 114 12.20 -37.01 2.65
C GLU A 114 13.11 -36.71 1.43
N ASN A 115 13.87 -35.59 1.29
CA ASN A 115 14.83 -35.00 2.23
C ASN A 115 15.35 -33.61 1.76
N ALA A 116 16.26 -33.02 2.53
CA ALA A 116 16.77 -31.63 2.53
C ALA A 116 17.96 -31.42 1.52
N PRO A 117 18.86 -30.40 1.60
CA PRO A 117 18.95 -29.27 2.54
C PRO A 117 19.32 -27.87 1.97
N ASP A 118 19.12 -26.88 2.85
CA ASP A 118 19.92 -25.68 3.16
C ASP A 118 20.59 -24.79 2.08
N THR A 119 20.34 -23.48 2.20
CA THR A 119 21.41 -22.48 2.42
C THR A 119 20.87 -21.37 3.33
N GLN A 120 21.44 -21.25 4.53
CA GLN A 120 21.03 -20.31 5.58
C GLN A 120 21.88 -19.01 5.63
N ALA A 121 21.31 -17.94 6.20
CA ALA A 121 21.95 -16.66 6.59
C ALA A 121 22.49 -15.81 5.40
N ASP A 122 22.91 -14.54 5.55
CA ASP A 122 23.17 -13.66 6.71
C ASP A 122 22.90 -12.20 6.23
N ASN A 123 22.66 -11.16 7.05
CA ASN A 123 22.59 -11.03 8.50
C ASN A 123 21.54 -9.95 8.88
N GLU A 124 21.08 -9.98 10.13
CA GLU A 124 20.46 -8.86 10.82
C GLU A 124 21.51 -7.89 11.38
N VAL A 125 21.16 -6.61 11.57
CA VAL A 125 21.36 -5.87 12.83
C VAL A 125 20.65 -4.51 12.75
N GLU A 126 20.10 -4.07 13.87
CA GLU A 126 19.55 -2.72 14.06
C GLU A 126 20.59 -1.83 14.73
N ALA A 127 20.53 -0.51 14.47
CA ALA A 127 21.24 0.49 15.26
C ALA A 127 20.45 1.81 15.26
N GLU A 128 19.96 2.15 16.44
CA GLU A 128 19.33 3.42 16.80
C GLU A 128 20.38 4.44 17.31
N ASP A 129 19.92 5.50 17.96
CA ASP A 129 20.67 6.61 18.58
C ASP A 129 21.17 7.73 17.62
N ASN A 130 21.33 8.99 18.03
CA ASN A 130 20.51 9.99 18.77
C ASN A 130 21.34 11.30 18.81
N ALA A 131 20.73 12.43 19.22
CA ALA A 131 21.42 13.67 19.66
C ALA A 131 22.32 14.42 18.63
N GLU A 132 22.68 15.69 18.81
CA GLU A 132 21.91 16.92 19.14
C GLU A 132 22.89 18.11 18.98
N ALA A 133 22.35 19.34 18.86
CA ALA A 133 23.05 20.62 19.09
C ALA A 133 24.28 20.99 18.20
N GLU A 134 24.93 22.15 18.41
CA GLU A 134 24.74 23.44 17.70
C GLU A 134 26.14 23.89 17.13
N ASP A 135 26.48 25.08 16.61
CA ASP A 135 25.95 26.46 16.65
C ASP A 135 26.61 27.35 15.54
N ASN A 136 26.03 28.54 15.30
CA ASN A 136 26.65 29.82 14.90
C ASN A 136 27.15 30.17 13.47
N ALA A 137 26.93 31.47 13.16
CA ALA A 137 27.68 32.42 12.32
C ALA A 137 28.28 32.06 10.94
N GLU A 138 27.54 32.50 9.90
CA GLU A 138 27.93 33.58 8.97
C GLU A 138 29.37 33.67 8.38
N THR A 139 29.45 33.63 7.04
CA THR A 139 30.58 34.01 6.15
C THR A 139 31.93 33.26 6.31
N VAL A 140 32.49 32.57 5.31
CA VAL A 140 32.13 32.41 3.87
C VAL A 140 32.56 31.00 3.40
N PRO A 141 31.64 30.15 2.91
CA PRO A 141 32.00 28.87 2.30
C PRO A 141 32.16 28.98 0.78
N ALA A 142 33.20 28.35 0.24
CA ALA A 142 33.26 28.02 -1.18
C ALA A 142 32.31 26.83 -1.43
N THR A 143 31.02 27.10 -1.71
CA THR A 143 30.08 26.03 -2.02
C THR A 143 30.45 25.40 -3.37
N THR A 144 30.52 24.07 -3.40
CA THR A 144 30.80 23.31 -4.62
C THR A 144 29.57 23.42 -5.51
N GLN A 145 29.59 24.34 -6.47
CA GLN A 145 28.51 24.47 -7.45
C GLN A 145 28.58 23.30 -8.44
N VAL A 146 27.45 22.61 -8.63
CA VAL A 146 27.34 21.51 -9.58
C VAL A 146 26.13 21.76 -10.47
N GLU A 147 26.38 21.79 -11.78
CA GLU A 147 25.38 22.02 -12.82
C GLU A 147 24.83 20.68 -13.33
N PHE A 148 23.51 20.59 -13.48
CA PHE A 148 22.83 19.43 -14.04
C PHE A 148 21.82 19.86 -15.11
N SER A 149 21.89 19.25 -16.29
CA SER A 149 20.91 19.42 -17.36
C SER A 149 19.55 18.75 -17.08
N CYS A 150 19.46 17.92 -16.03
CA CYS A 150 18.31 17.06 -15.76
C CYS A 150 17.95 17.00 -14.27
N ASN A 151 16.66 16.76 -14.00
CA ASN A 151 16.12 16.70 -12.64
C ASN A 151 16.50 15.40 -11.91
N ASP A 152 16.74 14.31 -12.63
CA ASP A 152 17.03 13.00 -12.05
C ASP A 152 18.53 12.77 -11.83
N ASP A 153 19.41 13.25 -12.72
CA ASP A 153 20.87 13.28 -12.49
C ASP A 153 21.24 14.04 -11.20
N ALA A 154 20.56 15.16 -10.92
CA ALA A 154 20.75 15.91 -9.68
C ALA A 154 20.27 15.15 -8.42
N LYS A 155 19.33 14.19 -8.56
CA LYS A 155 18.92 13.30 -7.46
C LYS A 155 19.89 12.14 -7.31
N ASP A 156 20.32 11.54 -8.42
CA ASP A 156 21.30 10.45 -8.45
C ASP A 156 22.61 10.89 -7.80
N TYR A 157 23.12 12.08 -8.14
CA TYR A 157 24.29 12.66 -7.48
C TYR A 157 24.09 12.88 -5.97
N LEU A 158 22.91 13.32 -5.52
CA LEU A 158 22.61 13.48 -4.09
C LEU A 158 22.40 12.14 -3.36
N GLU A 159 21.89 11.12 -4.04
CA GLU A 159 21.72 9.76 -3.51
C GLU A 159 23.09 9.07 -3.39
N GLN A 160 23.96 9.17 -4.40
CA GLN A 160 25.31 8.60 -4.41
C GLN A 160 26.30 9.35 -3.50
N THR A 161 26.30 10.69 -3.50
CA THR A 161 27.31 11.49 -2.77
C THR A 161 26.95 11.72 -1.30
N PHE A 162 25.65 11.81 -0.99
CA PHE A 162 25.17 12.23 0.34
C PHE A 162 24.06 11.33 0.93
N GLY A 163 23.69 10.23 0.27
CA GLY A 163 22.69 9.28 0.76
C GLY A 163 21.24 9.80 0.75
N PHE A 164 20.93 10.86 0.01
CA PHE A 164 19.56 11.40 -0.02
C PHE A 164 18.62 10.50 -0.82
N VAL A 165 17.57 10.02 -0.16
CA VAL A 165 16.52 9.20 -0.79
C VAL A 165 15.75 10.00 -1.84
N ARG A 166 15.89 9.66 -3.12
CA ARG A 166 15.23 10.27 -4.30
C ARG A 166 13.70 10.39 -4.19
N SER A 167 13.06 9.59 -3.34
CA SER A 167 11.60 9.63 -3.08
C SER A 167 11.14 10.85 -2.28
N LYS A 168 12.07 11.51 -1.58
CA LYS A 168 11.86 12.76 -0.84
C LYS A 168 11.97 13.97 -1.79
N LEU A 169 13.04 13.97 -2.58
CA LEU A 169 13.45 14.98 -3.57
C LEU A 169 12.49 15.08 -4.77
N ARG A 170 11.29 15.63 -4.55
CA ARG A 170 10.20 15.68 -5.56
C ARG A 170 10.16 16.94 -6.41
N ASN A 171 10.69 18.05 -5.91
CA ASN A 171 10.67 19.35 -6.56
C ASN A 171 12.09 19.86 -6.80
N ARG A 172 12.28 20.74 -7.80
CA ARG A 172 13.57 21.44 -8.05
C ARG A 172 14.07 22.14 -6.78
N GLU A 173 13.17 22.79 -6.03
CA GLU A 173 13.48 23.48 -4.78
C GLU A 173 13.98 22.52 -3.67
N ASP A 174 13.38 21.34 -3.54
CA ASP A 174 13.75 20.33 -2.53
C ASP A 174 15.15 19.76 -2.82
N ILE A 175 15.51 19.62 -4.11
CA ILE A 175 16.84 19.20 -4.57
C ILE A 175 17.88 20.29 -4.28
N VAL A 176 17.62 21.55 -4.64
CA VAL A 176 18.52 22.67 -4.33
C VAL A 176 18.70 22.84 -2.83
N ALA A 177 17.63 22.70 -2.04
CA ALA A 177 17.70 22.76 -0.58
C ALA A 177 18.52 21.60 0.01
N ALA A 178 18.37 20.38 -0.50
CA ALA A 178 19.14 19.21 -0.06
C ALA A 178 20.64 19.32 -0.39
N GLY A 179 20.98 19.80 -1.59
CA GLY A 179 22.37 20.14 -1.93
C GLY A 179 22.92 21.24 -1.03
N LYS A 180 22.17 22.34 -0.84
CA LYS A 180 22.61 23.48 -0.02
C LYS A 180 22.79 23.11 1.45
N ALA A 181 21.98 22.19 1.98
CA ALA A 181 22.13 21.60 3.32
C ALA A 181 23.41 20.74 3.47
N ARG A 182 24.14 20.46 2.38
CA ARG A 182 25.45 19.81 2.34
C ARG A 182 26.56 20.71 1.77
N GLY A 183 26.29 21.99 1.53
CA GLY A 183 27.25 22.95 0.96
C GLY A 183 27.42 22.88 -0.56
N VAL A 184 26.46 22.28 -1.28
CA VAL A 184 26.45 22.14 -2.75
C VAL A 184 25.32 22.98 -3.35
N ASP A 185 25.63 24.08 -4.02
CA ASP A 185 24.61 24.85 -4.75
C ASP A 185 24.35 24.18 -6.12
N ILE A 186 23.17 23.58 -6.25
CA ILE A 186 22.74 22.85 -7.45
C ILE A 186 22.12 23.83 -8.46
N ILE A 187 22.72 23.91 -9.65
CA ILE A 187 22.23 24.72 -10.77
C ILE A 187 21.62 23.77 -11.81
N PHE A 188 20.54 24.20 -12.47
CA PHE A 188 20.01 23.48 -13.65
C PHE A 188 19.95 24.42 -14.85
N VAL A 189 20.49 23.91 -15.96
CA VAL A 189 20.70 24.57 -17.26
C VAL A 189 19.68 24.08 -18.29
#